data_AF-A0A4R8HLF9-F1
#
_entry.id   AF-A0A4R8HLF9-F1
#
_cell.length_a   1.000
_cell.length_b   1.000
_cell.length_c   1.000
_cell.angle_alpha   90.00
_cell.angle_beta   90.00
_cell.angle_gamma   90.00
#
_symmetry.space_group_name_H-M   'P 1'
#
loop_
_entity.id
_entity.type
_entity.pdbx_description
1 polymer ?
#
loop_
_entity_poly.entity_id
_entity_poly.type
_entity_poly.pdbx_seq_one_letter_code
_entity_poly.pdbx_strand_id
1 'polypeptide(L)'
;MKAKLIVFLLVSVLLVPSIVNAGSLGANSLITIPTADTLDSSELNLNYQHFDSLDFVLTSYGLREGVELGAAVISIDGANDDNEVYPMVKVNLFKENNNYQPEVSLGVIDDSLYLVASKSISPYGFRAHVGIADDNEITDKAFVGLSKVLNPVSISTGDNEISIPTTTLMAEYNDQLNLGVDFAFSSGISVNLGVLDMDDFTFGLGFKNRF
;
A
#
# COMPACT_ATOMS: atom_id res chain seq x y z
N MET A 1 -27.81 -17.06 -3.40
CA MET A 1 -27.24 -17.13 -4.77
C MET A 1 -26.38 -15.92 -5.13
N LYS A 2 -26.80 -14.67 -4.84
CA LYS A 2 -26.05 -13.45 -5.19
C LYS A 2 -24.65 -13.36 -4.54
N ALA A 3 -24.52 -13.68 -3.25
CA ALA A 3 -23.23 -13.67 -2.55
C ALA A 3 -22.22 -14.71 -3.12
N LYS A 4 -22.68 -15.91 -3.47
CA LYS A 4 -21.82 -16.94 -4.10
C LYS A 4 -21.34 -16.54 -5.49
N LEU A 5 -22.17 -15.80 -6.24
CA LEU A 5 -21.81 -15.28 -7.56
C LEU A 5 -20.77 -14.16 -7.46
N ILE A 6 -20.90 -13.27 -6.47
CA ILE A 6 -19.93 -12.19 -6.21
C ILE A 6 -18.59 -12.77 -5.75
N VAL A 7 -18.59 -13.73 -4.82
CA VAL A 7 -17.35 -14.41 -4.39
C VAL A 7 -16.70 -15.16 -5.55
N PHE A 8 -17.48 -15.88 -6.37
CA PHE A 8 -16.95 -16.55 -7.56
C PHE A 8 -16.38 -15.56 -8.58
N LEU A 9 -17.04 -14.42 -8.79
CA LEU A 9 -16.55 -13.36 -9.66
C LEU A 9 -15.24 -12.76 -9.12
N LEU A 10 -15.17 -12.46 -7.82
CA LEU A 10 -13.98 -11.95 -7.15
C LEU A 10 -12.81 -12.93 -7.29
N VAL A 11 -13.04 -14.21 -7.01
CA VAL A 11 -12.04 -15.29 -7.16
C VAL A 11 -11.61 -15.44 -8.63
N SER A 12 -12.52 -15.28 -9.59
CA SER A 12 -12.17 -15.34 -11.02
C SER A 12 -11.28 -14.18 -11.47
N VAL A 13 -11.51 -12.97 -10.94
CA VAL A 13 -10.67 -11.78 -11.19
C VAL A 13 -9.29 -11.96 -10.53
N LEU A 14 -9.23 -12.66 -9.39
CA LEU A 14 -8.00 -13.05 -8.70
C LEU A 14 -7.16 -14.10 -9.46
N LEU A 15 -7.62 -14.69 -10.57
CA LEU A 15 -6.84 -15.70 -11.33
C LEU A 15 -6.10 -15.18 -12.57
N VAL A 16 -6.29 -13.91 -12.97
CA VAL A 16 -5.58 -13.32 -14.13
C VAL A 16 -4.11 -13.02 -13.81
N PRO A 17 -3.11 -13.55 -14.52
CA PRO A 17 -1.69 -13.28 -14.25
C PRO A 17 -1.33 -11.84 -14.62
N SER A 18 -0.66 -11.12 -13.72
CA SER A 18 -0.10 -9.78 -13.93
C SER A 18 1.37 -9.74 -13.52
N ILE A 19 2.19 -8.93 -14.18
CA ILE A 19 3.67 -8.92 -14.02
C ILE A 19 4.16 -7.56 -13.48
N VAL A 20 3.35 -6.89 -12.67
CA VAL A 20 3.67 -5.54 -12.17
C VAL A 20 3.76 -5.58 -10.65
N ASN A 21 4.84 -4.99 -10.14
CA ASN A 21 5.08 -4.79 -8.73
C ASN A 21 4.22 -3.62 -8.26
N ALA A 22 3.17 -3.87 -7.47
CA ALA A 22 2.34 -2.81 -6.92
C ALA A 22 2.83 -2.39 -5.53
N GLY A 23 3.13 -1.10 -5.40
CA GLY A 23 3.04 -0.37 -4.14
C GLY A 23 1.79 0.51 -4.17
N SER A 24 1.01 0.48 -3.09
CA SER A 24 -0.08 1.40 -2.74
C SER A 24 -0.66 0.87 -1.44
N LEU A 25 -0.92 1.62 -0.36
CA LEU A 25 -1.15 3.05 -0.10
C LEU A 25 -0.04 3.68 0.76
N GLY A 26 0.32 4.95 0.56
CA GLY A 26 1.73 5.32 0.79
C GLY A 26 2.57 4.59 -0.25
N ALA A 27 3.72 5.09 -0.66
CA ALA A 27 4.43 4.44 -1.77
C ALA A 27 4.78 2.96 -1.51
N ASN A 28 4.61 2.49 -0.27
CA ASN A 28 5.01 1.18 0.20
C ASN A 28 4.20 0.67 1.44
N SER A 29 2.93 1.03 1.63
CA SER A 29 2.05 0.26 2.55
C SER A 29 0.98 -0.46 1.72
N LEU A 30 0.13 -1.29 2.33
CA LEU A 30 -0.97 -1.99 1.65
C LEU A 30 -2.29 -1.26 1.86
N ILE A 31 -2.97 -1.49 2.99
CA ILE A 31 -4.08 -0.65 3.45
C ILE A 31 -3.67 0.01 4.77
N THR A 32 -3.25 -0.80 5.75
CA THR A 32 -2.72 -0.33 7.04
C THR A 32 -1.32 -0.88 7.32
N ILE A 33 -0.96 -2.03 6.73
CA ILE A 33 0.34 -2.66 6.98
C ILE A 33 1.44 -2.10 6.07
N PRO A 34 2.69 -1.98 6.54
CA PRO A 34 3.80 -1.63 5.66
C PRO A 34 4.15 -2.77 4.71
N THR A 35 4.80 -2.43 3.59
CA THR A 35 5.43 -3.36 2.65
C THR A 35 6.94 -3.17 2.63
N ALA A 36 7.67 -4.13 2.07
CA ALA A 36 9.12 -4.03 1.97
C ALA A 36 9.60 -3.12 0.84
N ASP A 37 8.70 -2.63 -0.02
CA ASP A 37 9.04 -1.73 -1.10
C ASP A 37 9.64 -0.41 -0.55
N THR A 38 10.48 0.26 -1.32
CA THR A 38 11.02 1.59 -1.00
C THR A 38 10.84 2.54 -2.17
N LEU A 39 10.65 3.82 -1.87
CA LEU A 39 10.73 4.86 -2.89
C LEU A 39 12.05 4.84 -3.66
N ASP A 40 11.96 5.11 -4.96
CA ASP A 40 13.15 5.34 -5.78
C ASP A 40 13.84 6.65 -5.38
N SER A 41 15.12 6.78 -5.72
CA SER A 41 15.86 8.02 -5.47
C SER A 41 15.16 9.23 -6.11
N SER A 42 15.01 10.31 -5.33
CA SER A 42 14.36 11.56 -5.75
C SER A 42 12.86 11.44 -6.02
N GLU A 43 12.24 10.37 -5.54
CA GLU A 43 10.80 10.18 -5.59
C GLU A 43 10.16 10.76 -4.32
N LEU A 44 9.15 11.62 -4.52
CA LEU A 44 8.29 12.17 -3.48
C LEU A 44 6.94 11.48 -3.55
N ASN A 45 6.39 11.18 -2.38
CA ASN A 45 5.08 10.58 -2.23
C ASN A 45 4.32 11.26 -1.10
N LEU A 46 3.11 11.73 -1.39
CA LEU A 46 2.18 12.35 -0.46
C LEU A 46 0.89 11.55 -0.48
N ASN A 47 0.38 11.14 0.68
CA ASN A 47 -0.87 10.41 0.79
C ASN A 47 -1.72 11.04 1.87
N TYR A 48 -3.01 11.12 1.60
CA TYR A 48 -4.04 11.41 2.56
C TYR A 48 -4.94 10.19 2.66
N GLN A 49 -5.35 9.83 3.86
CA GLN A 49 -6.28 8.75 4.11
C GLN A 49 -7.21 9.10 5.26
N HIS A 50 -8.47 8.75 5.09
CA HIS A 50 -9.53 8.93 6.06
C HIS A 50 -10.02 7.57 6.55
N PHE A 51 -10.11 7.41 7.86
CA PHE A 51 -10.53 6.21 8.57
C PHE A 51 -11.59 6.59 9.61
N ASP A 52 -12.87 6.35 9.32
CA ASP A 52 -13.99 6.72 10.20
C ASP A 52 -13.93 8.16 10.76
N SER A 53 -13.33 8.37 11.95
CA SER A 53 -13.15 9.68 12.58
C SER A 53 -11.69 10.19 12.60
N LEU A 54 -10.80 9.59 11.81
CA LEU A 54 -9.37 9.86 11.82
C LEU A 54 -8.86 10.21 10.41
N ASP A 55 -8.13 11.31 10.32
CA ASP A 55 -7.43 11.74 9.13
C ASP A 55 -5.93 11.50 9.28
N PHE A 56 -5.33 10.96 8.23
CA PHE A 56 -3.93 10.58 8.17
C PHE A 56 -3.28 11.21 6.94
N VAL A 57 -2.18 11.94 7.13
CA VAL A 57 -1.37 12.48 6.03
C VAL A 57 0.05 11.95 6.12
N LEU A 58 0.50 11.23 5.10
CA LEU A 58 1.85 10.69 4.99
C LEU A 58 2.63 11.40 3.90
N THR A 59 3.81 11.91 4.24
CA THR A 59 4.80 12.35 3.26
C THR A 59 6.03 11.45 3.34
N SER A 60 6.52 11.00 2.21
CA SER A 60 7.74 10.18 2.08
C SER A 60 8.61 10.68 0.93
N TYR A 61 9.91 10.54 1.09
CA TYR A 61 10.93 10.90 0.10
C TYR A 61 12.00 9.82 0.01
N GLY A 62 12.26 9.34 -1.21
CA GLY A 62 13.35 8.42 -1.50
C GLY A 62 14.69 9.16 -1.53
N LEU A 63 15.43 9.08 -0.43
CA LEU A 63 16.71 9.78 -0.28
C LEU A 63 17.77 9.21 -1.24
N ARG A 64 17.79 7.88 -1.38
CA ARG A 64 18.62 7.11 -2.31
C ARG A 64 18.00 5.74 -2.48
N GLU A 65 18.55 4.93 -3.38
CA GLU A 65 18.11 3.54 -3.54
C GLU A 65 18.10 2.80 -2.20
N GLY A 66 16.92 2.26 -1.85
CA GLY A 66 16.71 1.51 -0.62
C GLY A 66 16.65 2.33 0.66
N VAL A 67 16.61 3.66 0.62
CA VAL A 67 16.47 4.50 1.82
C VAL A 67 15.37 5.55 1.62
N GLU A 68 14.39 5.50 2.50
CA GLU A 68 13.22 6.38 2.51
C GLU A 68 13.12 7.10 3.85
N LEU A 69 12.78 8.38 3.78
CA LEU A 69 12.48 9.24 4.93
C LEU A 69 11.07 9.77 4.78
N GLY A 70 10.39 10.06 5.89
CA GLY A 70 9.09 10.69 5.82
C GLY A 70 8.56 11.15 7.16
N ALA A 71 7.29 11.53 7.17
CA ALA A 71 6.54 11.84 8.36
C ALA A 71 5.06 11.56 8.12
N ALA A 72 4.37 11.12 9.16
CA ALA A 72 2.93 11.03 9.22
C ALA A 72 2.37 12.11 10.13
N VAL A 73 1.20 12.65 9.78
CA VAL A 73 0.41 13.53 10.63
C VAL A 73 -0.94 12.89 10.86
N ILE A 74 -1.35 12.78 12.12
CA ILE A 74 -2.63 12.19 12.51
C ILE A 74 -3.50 13.27 13.14
N SER A 75 -4.74 13.36 12.67
CA SER A 75 -5.75 14.27 13.18
C SER A 75 -7.00 13.47 13.54
N ILE A 76 -7.54 13.67 14.74
CA ILE A 76 -8.75 12.97 15.24
C ILE A 76 -9.90 13.98 15.31
N ASP A 77 -11.00 13.68 14.62
CA ASP A 77 -12.19 14.53 14.62
C ASP A 77 -12.76 14.71 16.04
N GLY A 78 -12.88 15.96 16.48
CA GLY A 78 -13.44 16.31 17.78
C GLY A 78 -12.48 16.27 18.96
N ALA A 79 -11.20 15.93 18.76
CA ALA A 79 -10.15 16.16 19.74
C ALA A 79 -9.73 17.64 19.74
N ASN A 80 -9.53 18.23 20.92
CA ASN A 80 -9.00 19.59 21.04
C ASN A 80 -7.50 19.58 20.65
N ASP A 81 -7.23 19.83 19.37
CA ASP A 81 -6.15 20.68 18.85
C ASP A 81 -4.67 20.29 19.08
N ASP A 82 -4.33 19.00 19.15
CA ASP A 82 -2.93 18.56 19.01
C ASP A 82 -2.81 17.56 17.84
N ASN A 83 -2.39 18.06 16.68
CA ASN A 83 -1.96 17.20 15.57
C ASN A 83 -0.61 16.59 15.94
N GLU A 84 -0.52 15.27 15.99
CA GLU A 84 0.73 14.56 16.27
C GLU A 84 1.49 14.28 14.97
N VAL A 85 2.81 14.47 15.01
CA VAL A 85 3.71 14.27 13.87
C VAL A 85 4.66 13.13 14.19
N TYR A 86 4.60 12.07 13.41
CA TYR A 86 5.39 10.86 13.58
C TYR A 86 6.47 10.80 12.49
N PRO A 87 7.76 10.97 12.83
CA PRO A 87 8.84 10.85 11.86
C PRO A 87 9.00 9.41 11.40
N MET A 88 9.42 9.20 10.15
CA MET A 88 9.55 7.87 9.56
C MET A 88 10.90 7.71 8.88
N VAL A 89 11.51 6.54 9.05
CA VAL A 89 12.68 6.10 8.30
C VAL A 89 12.47 4.65 7.89
N LYS A 90 12.83 4.30 6.66
CA LYS A 90 12.81 2.91 6.20
C LYS A 90 14.01 2.62 5.32
N VAL A 91 14.59 1.45 5.54
CA VAL A 91 15.78 0.97 4.85
C VAL A 91 15.53 -0.42 4.30
N ASN A 92 15.81 -0.58 3.01
CA ASN A 92 15.84 -1.88 2.37
C ASN A 92 17.12 -2.62 2.75
N LEU A 93 16.95 -3.82 3.32
CA LEU A 93 18.04 -4.71 3.70
C LEU A 93 18.41 -5.65 2.55
N PHE A 94 17.39 -6.14 1.85
CA PHE A 94 17.53 -7.06 0.74
C PHE A 94 16.54 -6.71 -0.35
N LYS A 95 17.01 -6.66 -1.61
CA LYS A 95 16.12 -6.57 -2.77
C LYS A 95 15.62 -7.95 -3.17
N GLU A 96 14.37 -8.00 -3.64
CA GLU A 96 13.81 -9.22 -4.21
C GLU A 96 14.68 -9.68 -5.41
N ASN A 97 14.84 -10.99 -5.55
CA ASN A 97 15.48 -11.58 -6.72
C ASN A 97 14.76 -12.84 -7.21
N ASN A 98 15.20 -13.31 -8.38
CA ASN A 98 14.64 -14.49 -9.04
C ASN A 98 14.96 -15.82 -8.33
N ASN A 99 15.88 -15.82 -7.36
CA ASN A 99 16.34 -17.00 -6.63
C ASN A 99 15.60 -17.16 -5.29
N TYR A 100 14.29 -16.91 -5.28
CA TYR A 100 13.41 -17.01 -4.11
C TYR A 100 13.66 -16.01 -2.98
N GLN A 101 14.66 -15.13 -3.07
CA GLN A 101 14.88 -14.10 -2.04
C GLN A 101 13.71 -13.12 -2.04
N PRO A 102 13.03 -12.89 -0.89
CA PRO A 102 12.07 -11.80 -0.76
C PRO A 102 12.82 -10.46 -0.64
N GLU A 103 12.13 -9.38 -0.98
CA GLU A 103 12.53 -8.04 -0.54
C GLU A 103 12.32 -7.95 0.96
N VAL A 104 13.25 -7.33 1.69
CA VAL A 104 13.15 -7.15 3.14
C VAL A 104 13.53 -5.73 3.49
N SER A 105 12.70 -5.08 4.29
CA SER A 105 12.95 -3.73 4.77
C SER A 105 12.71 -3.64 6.27
N LEU A 106 13.54 -2.82 6.91
CA LEU A 106 13.40 -2.40 8.29
C LEU A 106 12.93 -0.96 8.29
N GLY A 107 11.92 -0.63 9.08
CA GLY A 107 11.49 0.75 9.24
C GLY A 107 11.17 1.10 10.67
N VAL A 108 11.16 2.40 10.92
CA VAL A 108 10.84 3.04 12.18
C VAL A 108 9.81 4.11 11.87
N ILE A 109 8.71 4.12 12.61
CA ILE A 109 7.74 5.22 12.64
C ILE A 109 7.67 5.67 14.10
N ASP A 110 8.10 6.89 14.35
CA ASP A 110 8.33 7.43 15.68
C ASP A 110 9.18 6.49 16.54
N ASP A 111 8.64 5.93 17.63
CA ASP A 111 9.33 4.96 18.48
C ASP A 111 9.06 3.48 18.10
N SER A 112 8.24 3.22 17.07
CA SER A 112 7.84 1.87 16.66
C SER A 112 8.72 1.31 15.53
N LEU A 113 9.42 0.21 15.82
CA LEU A 113 10.21 -0.53 14.84
C LEU A 113 9.36 -1.61 14.16
N TYR A 114 9.57 -1.81 12.85
CA TYR A 114 8.98 -2.91 12.10
C TYR A 114 9.96 -3.54 11.12
N LEU A 115 9.75 -4.82 10.84
CA LEU A 115 10.45 -5.59 9.83
C LEU A 115 9.41 -6.22 8.90
N VAL A 116 9.58 -6.05 7.60
CA VAL A 116 8.66 -6.57 6.59
C VAL A 116 9.42 -7.24 5.47
N ALA A 117 8.89 -8.38 5.02
CA ALA A 117 9.31 -9.08 3.82
C ALA A 117 8.20 -9.02 2.77
N SER A 118 8.56 -8.82 1.51
CA SER A 118 7.61 -8.82 0.39
C SER A 118 8.14 -9.65 -0.77
N LYS A 119 7.26 -10.41 -1.41
CA LYS A 119 7.64 -11.31 -2.50
C LYS A 119 6.59 -11.41 -3.57
N SER A 120 7.03 -11.26 -4.81
CA SER A 120 6.22 -11.50 -6.00
C SER A 120 6.05 -13.00 -6.22
N ILE A 121 4.81 -13.47 -6.29
CA ILE A 121 4.43 -14.86 -6.55
C ILE A 121 4.05 -14.99 -8.02
N SER A 122 5.08 -15.18 -8.85
CA SER A 122 4.92 -15.57 -10.27
C SER A 122 4.44 -17.04 -10.36
N PRO A 123 3.53 -17.40 -11.29
CA PRO A 123 3.00 -16.60 -12.40
C PRO A 123 1.69 -15.85 -12.12
N TYR A 124 1.11 -15.96 -10.92
CA TYR A 124 -0.27 -15.53 -10.67
C TYR A 124 -0.43 -14.02 -10.44
N GLY A 125 0.66 -13.26 -10.41
CA GLY A 125 0.65 -11.80 -10.29
C GLY A 125 0.27 -11.28 -8.91
N PHE A 126 0.39 -12.13 -7.90
CA PHE A 126 0.26 -11.73 -6.51
C PHE A 126 1.59 -11.25 -5.97
N ARG A 127 1.56 -10.32 -5.02
CA ARG A 127 2.66 -10.02 -4.12
C ARG A 127 2.20 -10.32 -2.70
N ALA A 128 2.99 -11.10 -1.97
CA ALA A 128 2.74 -11.41 -0.58
C ALA A 128 3.65 -10.57 0.31
N HIS A 129 3.11 -10.16 1.44
CA HIS A 129 3.75 -9.32 2.43
C HIS A 129 3.60 -9.98 3.79
N VAL A 130 4.65 -10.04 4.58
CA VAL A 130 4.62 -10.56 5.95
C VAL A 130 5.58 -9.76 6.79
N GLY A 131 5.20 -9.43 8.01
CA GLY A 131 6.08 -8.67 8.88
C GLY A 131 5.69 -8.75 10.34
N ILE A 132 6.51 -8.08 11.13
CA ILE A 132 6.38 -7.92 12.56
C ILE A 132 6.65 -6.47 12.94
N ALA A 133 5.99 -5.99 13.97
CA ALA A 133 6.18 -4.64 14.52
C ALA A 133 6.22 -4.69 16.05
N ASP A 134 6.87 -3.69 16.64
CA ASP A 134 6.83 -3.45 18.08
C ASP A 134 5.45 -2.87 18.49
N ASP A 135 5.01 -3.23 19.70
CA ASP A 135 3.61 -3.22 20.21
C ASP A 135 3.00 -1.83 20.50
N ASN A 136 3.37 -0.79 19.76
CA ASN A 136 2.99 0.58 20.13
C ASN A 136 2.10 1.30 19.09
N GLU A 137 2.40 1.32 17.78
CA GLU A 137 1.71 2.30 16.88
C GLU A 137 1.33 1.85 15.46
N ILE A 138 1.84 0.73 14.92
CA ILE A 138 1.71 0.46 13.46
C ILE A 138 0.73 -0.69 13.19
N THR A 139 0.91 -1.83 13.87
CA THR A 139 0.15 -3.06 13.65
C THR A 139 0.19 -3.91 14.92
N ASP A 140 -0.62 -4.95 15.01
CA ASP A 140 -0.39 -6.03 15.97
C ASP A 140 0.92 -6.72 15.61
N LYS A 141 1.56 -7.35 16.60
CA LYS A 141 2.96 -7.85 16.54
C LYS A 141 3.35 -8.60 15.27
N ALA A 142 2.40 -9.21 14.56
CA ALA A 142 2.61 -9.83 13.27
C ALA A 142 1.46 -9.54 12.31
N PHE A 143 1.80 -9.35 11.03
CA PHE A 143 0.83 -9.06 9.99
C PHE A 143 1.16 -9.80 8.68
N VAL A 144 0.13 -9.97 7.85
CA VAL A 144 0.25 -10.56 6.52
C VAL A 144 -0.62 -9.81 5.52
N GLY A 145 -0.15 -9.69 4.28
CA GLY A 145 -0.89 -9.06 3.21
C GLY A 145 -0.68 -9.74 1.86
N LEU A 146 -1.65 -9.54 0.99
CA LEU A 146 -1.65 -9.98 -0.40
C LEU A 146 -2.14 -8.83 -1.26
N SER A 147 -1.37 -8.48 -2.28
CA SER A 147 -1.79 -7.54 -3.32
C SER A 147 -1.76 -8.20 -4.69
N LYS A 148 -2.59 -7.68 -5.59
CA LYS A 148 -2.68 -8.13 -6.97
C LYS A 148 -3.00 -6.99 -7.92
N VAL A 149 -2.12 -6.76 -8.88
CA VAL A 149 -2.41 -5.84 -9.99
C VAL A 149 -3.35 -6.52 -10.99
N LEU A 150 -4.42 -5.86 -11.41
CA LEU A 150 -5.39 -6.46 -12.34
C LEU A 150 -5.14 -6.09 -13.80
N ASN A 151 -4.77 -4.84 -14.12
CA ASN A 151 -4.76 -4.35 -15.51
C ASN A 151 -3.71 -3.25 -15.75
N PRO A 152 -2.67 -3.50 -16.57
CA PRO A 152 -1.72 -2.45 -17.00
C PRO A 152 -1.90 -1.96 -18.46
N VAL A 153 -2.96 -2.31 -19.18
CA VAL A 153 -3.08 -1.98 -20.62
C VAL A 153 -3.88 -0.70 -20.89
N SER A 154 -3.18 0.38 -21.22
CA SER A 154 -3.74 1.56 -21.87
C SER A 154 -4.34 1.18 -23.23
N ILE A 155 -5.66 1.33 -23.39
CA ILE A 155 -6.30 1.15 -24.68
C ILE A 155 -6.26 2.51 -25.39
N SER A 156 -5.33 2.67 -26.32
CA SER A 156 -5.32 3.83 -27.21
C SER A 156 -6.42 3.65 -28.26
N THR A 157 -7.64 4.07 -27.94
CA THR A 157 -8.68 4.34 -28.95
C THR A 157 -8.50 5.78 -29.44
N GLY A 158 -8.38 5.97 -30.75
CA GLY A 158 -7.95 7.23 -31.39
C GLY A 158 -8.57 8.54 -30.87
N ASP A 159 -7.81 9.62 -31.05
CA ASP A 159 -8.03 11.04 -30.72
C ASP A 159 -8.48 11.41 -29.29
N ASN A 160 -8.89 10.45 -28.45
CA ASN A 160 -9.18 10.62 -27.03
C ASN A 160 -8.50 9.49 -26.23
N GLU A 161 -7.28 9.76 -25.76
CA GLU A 161 -6.51 8.85 -24.93
C GLU A 161 -7.13 8.74 -23.53
N ILE A 162 -8.02 7.76 -23.32
CA ILE A 162 -8.55 7.43 -21.99
C ILE A 162 -7.54 6.51 -21.31
N SER A 163 -6.67 7.08 -20.48
CA SER A 163 -5.74 6.33 -19.64
C SER A 163 -6.52 5.61 -18.53
N ILE A 164 -6.68 4.30 -18.64
CA ILE A 164 -7.26 3.46 -17.58
C ILE A 164 -6.25 3.40 -16.42
N PRO A 165 -6.66 3.65 -15.16
CA PRO A 165 -5.75 3.54 -14.02
C PRO A 165 -5.32 2.10 -13.80
N THR A 166 -4.08 1.93 -13.34
CA THR A 166 -3.62 0.63 -12.83
C THR A 166 -4.40 0.30 -11.57
N THR A 167 -5.13 -0.81 -11.59
CA THR A 167 -5.94 -1.24 -10.44
C THR A 167 -5.22 -2.32 -9.65
N THR A 168 -5.08 -2.13 -8.34
CA THR A 168 -4.51 -3.11 -7.41
C THR A 168 -5.58 -3.54 -6.42
N LEU A 169 -5.84 -4.84 -6.31
CA LEU A 169 -6.63 -5.41 -5.22
C LEU A 169 -5.71 -5.73 -4.05
N MET A 170 -6.21 -5.51 -2.83
CA MET A 170 -5.46 -5.70 -1.59
C MET A 170 -6.30 -6.46 -0.58
N ALA A 171 -5.66 -7.35 0.15
CA ALA A 171 -6.20 -8.00 1.32
C ALA A 171 -5.09 -8.09 2.38
N GLU A 172 -5.38 -7.72 3.60
CA GLU A 172 -4.44 -7.82 4.72
C GLU A 172 -5.13 -8.36 5.95
N TYR A 173 -4.32 -8.97 6.81
CA TYR A 173 -4.70 -9.43 8.12
C TYR A 173 -3.68 -8.95 9.14
N ASN A 174 -4.16 -8.14 10.07
CA ASN A 174 -3.43 -7.63 11.22
C ASN A 174 -4.44 -7.54 12.38
N ASP A 175 -4.58 -8.66 13.10
CA ASP A 175 -5.69 -9.08 13.99
C ASP A 175 -7.10 -9.09 13.37
N GLN A 176 -7.38 -8.18 12.45
CA GLN A 176 -8.61 -8.03 11.69
C GLN A 176 -8.36 -8.18 10.19
N LEU A 177 -9.39 -8.58 9.45
CA LEU A 177 -9.33 -8.71 7.99
C LEU A 177 -9.71 -7.38 7.35
N ASN A 178 -8.84 -6.85 6.50
CA ASN A 178 -9.11 -5.64 5.72
C ASN A 178 -9.01 -5.94 4.21
N LEU A 179 -9.85 -5.28 3.43
CA LEU A 179 -9.88 -5.42 1.97
C LEU A 179 -9.83 -4.05 1.31
N GLY A 180 -9.12 -3.93 0.20
CA GLY A 180 -8.89 -2.64 -0.44
C GLY A 180 -8.70 -2.73 -1.94
N VAL A 181 -8.86 -1.57 -2.58
CA VAL A 181 -8.57 -1.36 -3.99
C VAL A 181 -7.87 -0.02 -4.17
N ASP A 182 -6.84 -0.01 -4.99
CA ASP A 182 -6.14 1.21 -5.40
C ASP A 182 -6.24 1.42 -6.91
N PHE A 183 -6.40 2.68 -7.29
CA PHE A 183 -6.44 3.15 -8.66
C PHE A 183 -5.31 4.15 -8.87
N ALA A 184 -4.19 3.70 -9.44
CA ALA A 184 -3.06 4.55 -9.78
C ALA A 184 -3.17 5.09 -11.22
N PHE A 185 -3.25 6.41 -11.36
CA PHE A 185 -3.33 7.11 -12.62
C PHE A 185 -1.93 7.48 -13.14
N SER A 186 -1.79 7.60 -14.47
CA SER A 186 -0.53 7.96 -15.12
C SER A 186 0.00 9.35 -14.75
N SER A 187 -0.86 10.22 -14.20
CA SER A 187 -0.48 11.53 -13.66
C SER A 187 0.26 11.47 -12.32
N GLY A 188 0.47 10.27 -11.75
CA GLY A 188 1.04 10.10 -10.41
C GLY A 188 0.01 10.26 -9.28
N ILE A 189 -1.26 10.50 -9.62
CA ILE A 189 -2.36 10.53 -8.65
C ILE A 189 -2.82 9.10 -8.39
N SER A 190 -3.16 8.76 -7.16
CA SER A 190 -3.87 7.53 -6.83
C SER A 190 -5.11 7.79 -5.99
N VAL A 191 -6.09 6.89 -6.12
CA VAL A 191 -7.28 6.86 -5.28
C VAL A 191 -7.36 5.48 -4.64
N ASN A 192 -7.47 5.44 -3.32
CA ASN A 192 -7.57 4.20 -2.58
C ASN A 192 -8.91 4.12 -1.84
N LEU A 193 -9.54 2.95 -1.90
CA LEU A 193 -10.75 2.63 -1.17
C LEU A 193 -10.51 1.34 -0.38
N GLY A 194 -11.02 1.26 0.84
CA GLY A 194 -10.92 0.04 1.64
C GLY A 194 -12.07 -0.15 2.61
N VAL A 195 -12.14 -1.35 3.15
CA VAL A 195 -13.00 -1.72 4.27
C VAL A 195 -12.11 -2.37 5.33
N LEU A 196 -12.05 -1.77 6.51
CA LEU A 196 -11.35 -2.24 7.69
C LEU A 196 -12.29 -3.01 8.59
N ASP A 197 -11.79 -4.09 9.21
CA ASP A 197 -12.56 -5.04 10.04
C ASP A 197 -13.90 -5.50 9.42
N MET A 198 -14.01 -5.39 8.10
CA MET A 198 -15.25 -5.60 7.33
C MET A 198 -16.43 -4.67 7.66
N ASP A 199 -16.22 -3.67 8.52
CA ASP A 199 -17.26 -2.77 9.02
C ASP A 199 -16.98 -1.28 8.70
N ASP A 200 -15.73 -0.84 8.73
CA ASP A 200 -15.35 0.56 8.57
C ASP A 200 -14.84 0.88 7.17
N PHE A 201 -15.32 1.96 6.55
CA PHE A 201 -14.88 2.35 5.21
C PHE A 201 -13.70 3.33 5.28
N THR A 202 -12.72 3.15 4.40
CA THR A 202 -11.61 4.10 4.23
C THR A 202 -11.52 4.61 2.79
N PHE A 203 -11.13 5.87 2.68
CA PHE A 203 -10.86 6.55 1.42
C PHE A 203 -9.52 7.28 1.51
N GLY A 204 -8.73 7.22 0.45
CA GLY A 204 -7.46 7.91 0.37
C GLY A 204 -7.14 8.49 -1.00
N LEU A 205 -6.28 9.49 -1.00
CA LEU A 205 -5.71 10.16 -2.16
C LEU A 205 -4.19 10.14 -2.07
N GLY A 206 -3.53 9.66 -3.10
CA GLY A 206 -2.08 9.69 -3.22
C GLY A 206 -1.62 10.61 -4.34
N PHE A 207 -0.41 11.14 -4.19
CA PHE A 207 0.34 11.83 -5.21
C PHE A 207 1.80 11.39 -5.16
N LYS A 208 2.31 10.94 -6.30
CA LYS A 208 3.66 10.42 -6.45
C LYS A 208 4.35 11.11 -7.63
N ASN A 209 5.54 11.63 -7.40
CA ASN A 209 6.33 12.31 -8.42
C ASN A 209 7.83 12.06 -8.27
N ARG A 210 8.57 12.06 -9.37
CA ARG A 210 10.04 11.94 -9.38
C ARG A 210 10.66 13.20 -9.98
N PHE A 211 11.68 13.74 -9.31
CA PHE A 211 12.40 14.95 -9.72
C PHE A 211 13.71 14.63 -10.46
#